data_AF-A0A0C9V0W0-F1
#
_entry.id   AF-A0A0C9V0W0-F1
#
_cell.length_a   1.000
_cell.length_b   1.000
_cell.length_c   1.000
_cell.angle_alpha   90.00
_cell.angle_beta   90.00
_cell.angle_gamma   90.00
#
_symmetry.space_group_name_H-M   'P 1'
#
loop_
_entity.id
_entity.type
_entity.pdbx_description
1 polymer ?
#
loop_
_entity_poly.entity_id
_entity_poly.type
_entity_poly.pdbx_seq_one_letter_code
_entity_poly.pdbx_strand_id
1 'polypeptide(L)'
;MPKKSKSPPQNTQKRISVRLQRNTEKAQLKIAANTPLPHSRPSSPSVSPFPWPIPPRPQLSVTTVMPLTSESTEQSTSSPFVESTSAPSLTPSLEMKDLLAVIMENQRDLRQQLKDEREESRRRIAELSQAPPPPPDSSPAVTRTVPPLTPNIGGTALLPSGNSTQGVIPPSSLGTFPSSHSGLGTLSLHDFFPDIEESLLLSIIRHTIRPGQISKLDTRVKDRALPSNLDYIDGSIVHQEKRPSQKEFPNFESFHYPLSIYFSIANAHVTSSGNLIAAIDFNNGCHEYLTLLNRYAFDFEWTAVLNYHFSFHARRLAKMLKGDYTSWGQVDNNLHNKFLLNNPRVRAKDKSTASKASSSSYDMSKQKCNDFNYRECSKGSSCTRIHKCRNCDSSDHGVSSCPSKKPN
;
A
#
# COMPACT_ATOMS: atom_id res chain seq x y z
N MET A 1 4.98 20.74 46.37
CA MET A 1 3.54 21.09 46.26
C MET A 1 2.96 20.39 45.02
N PRO A 2 2.27 19.24 45.16
CA PRO A 2 1.73 18.51 44.02
C PRO A 2 0.51 19.22 43.43
N LYS A 3 0.49 19.41 42.11
CA LYS A 3 -0.63 20.02 41.38
C LYS A 3 -1.81 19.05 41.35
N LYS A 4 -2.91 19.40 42.03
CA LYS A 4 -4.19 18.67 41.97
C LYS A 4 -4.69 18.64 40.51
N SER A 5 -4.76 17.46 39.89
CA SER A 5 -5.38 17.28 38.59
C SER A 5 -6.90 17.45 38.72
N LYS A 6 -7.48 18.42 38.01
CA LYS A 6 -8.92 18.57 37.90
C LYS A 6 -9.49 17.39 37.11
N SER A 7 -10.42 16.68 37.72
CA SER A 7 -11.21 15.63 37.07
C SER A 7 -12.02 16.20 35.90
N PRO A 8 -12.17 15.46 34.78
CA PRO A 8 -12.95 15.91 33.65
C PRO A 8 -14.42 16.15 34.06
N PRO A 9 -15.09 17.16 33.50
CA PRO A 9 -16.50 17.41 33.78
C PRO A 9 -17.34 16.19 33.40
N GLN A 10 -18.29 15.80 34.27
CA GLN A 10 -19.11 14.59 34.14
C GLN A 10 -19.81 14.44 32.78
N ASN A 11 -20.08 15.54 32.08
CA ASN A 11 -20.69 15.55 30.76
C ASN A 11 -19.78 14.91 29.68
N THR A 12 -18.45 15.02 29.82
CA THR A 12 -17.49 14.41 28.91
C THR A 12 -17.44 12.89 29.06
N GLN A 13 -17.52 12.38 30.29
CA GLN A 13 -17.59 10.92 30.52
C GLN A 13 -18.86 10.30 29.95
N LYS A 14 -20.00 11.00 30.05
CA LYS A 14 -21.27 10.51 29.48
C LYS A 14 -21.23 10.45 27.96
N ARG A 15 -20.61 11.44 27.29
CA ARG A 15 -20.40 11.44 25.83
C ARG A 15 -19.45 10.33 25.35
N ILE A 16 -18.40 10.05 26.12
CA ILE A 16 -17.46 8.95 25.81
C ILE A 16 -18.16 7.60 25.92
N SER A 17 -18.95 7.38 26.98
CA SER A 17 -19.70 6.14 27.18
C SER A 17 -20.70 5.85 26.05
N VAL A 18 -21.47 6.86 25.61
CA VAL A 18 -22.42 6.72 24.50
C VAL A 18 -21.72 6.42 23.16
N ARG A 19 -20.53 7.00 22.92
CA ARG A 19 -19.73 6.69 21.73
C ARG A 19 -19.19 5.27 21.74
N LEU A 20 -18.72 4.79 22.89
CA LEU A 20 -18.26 3.40 23.05
C LEU A 20 -19.40 2.42 22.80
N GLN A 21 -20.58 2.65 23.36
CA GLN A 21 -21.72 1.75 23.20
C GLN A 21 -22.20 1.64 21.74
N ARG A 22 -22.28 2.75 21.01
CA ARG A 22 -22.60 2.74 19.57
C ARG A 22 -21.55 2.03 18.72
N ASN A 23 -20.28 2.10 19.12
CA ASN A 23 -19.21 1.41 18.39
C ASN A 23 -19.25 -0.10 18.64
N THR A 24 -19.60 -0.54 19.85
CA THR A 24 -19.78 -1.96 20.19
C THR A 24 -20.97 -2.57 19.43
N GLU A 25 -22.10 -1.86 19.32
CA GLU A 25 -23.26 -2.31 18.54
C GLU A 25 -22.94 -2.44 17.04
N LYS A 26 -22.21 -1.46 16.47
CA LYS A 26 -21.75 -1.53 15.08
C LYS A 26 -20.78 -2.70 14.83
N ALA A 27 -19.94 -3.04 15.80
CA ALA A 27 -19.03 -4.18 15.70
C ALA A 27 -19.78 -5.51 15.74
N GLN A 28 -20.80 -5.64 16.60
CA GLN A 28 -21.62 -6.85 16.69
C GLN A 28 -22.45 -7.09 15.43
N LEU A 29 -23.03 -6.04 14.83
CA LEU A 29 -23.75 -6.13 13.56
C LEU A 29 -22.85 -6.58 12.39
N LYS A 30 -21.58 -6.19 12.38
CA LYS A 30 -20.60 -6.64 11.37
C LYS A 30 -20.18 -8.11 11.53
N ILE A 31 -20.22 -8.65 12.75
CA ILE A 31 -19.91 -10.06 13.02
C ILE A 31 -21.09 -10.96 12.62
N ALA A 32 -22.33 -10.53 12.90
CA ALA A 32 -23.53 -11.25 12.49
C ALA A 32 -23.68 -11.36 10.96
N ALA A 33 -23.27 -10.33 10.21
CA ALA A 33 -23.39 -10.32 8.74
C ALA A 33 -22.39 -11.22 8.00
N ASN A 34 -21.35 -11.73 8.65
CA ASN A 34 -20.25 -12.46 8.00
C ASN A 34 -20.10 -13.92 8.44
N THR A 35 -21.10 -14.49 9.11
CA THR A 35 -21.06 -15.92 9.48
C THR A 35 -21.60 -16.77 8.32
N PRO A 36 -20.76 -17.55 7.60
CA PRO A 36 -21.22 -18.35 6.48
C PRO A 36 -21.94 -19.61 7.00
N LEU A 37 -23.09 -19.93 6.40
CA LEU A 37 -23.77 -21.21 6.60
C LEU A 37 -22.93 -22.36 6.02
N PRO A 38 -22.88 -23.54 6.67
CA PRO A 38 -22.09 -24.67 6.19
C PRO A 38 -22.79 -25.32 4.99
N HIS A 39 -22.20 -25.20 3.80
CA HIS A 39 -22.61 -25.97 2.63
C HIS A 39 -21.62 -27.11 2.33
N SER A 40 -22.22 -28.26 2.07
CA SER A 40 -21.60 -29.55 1.76
C SER A 40 -20.71 -29.49 0.52
N ARG A 41 -19.57 -30.19 0.61
CA ARG A 41 -18.46 -30.25 -0.34
C ARG A 41 -18.78 -31.16 -1.53
N PRO A 42 -18.67 -30.72 -2.80
CA PRO A 42 -18.54 -31.63 -3.93
C PRO A 42 -17.07 -31.81 -4.34
N SER A 43 -16.80 -32.99 -4.88
CA SER A 43 -15.51 -33.53 -5.30
C SER A 43 -14.87 -32.74 -6.45
N SER A 44 -13.56 -32.52 -6.36
CA SER A 44 -12.74 -31.79 -7.34
C SER A 44 -12.48 -32.58 -8.62
N PRO A 45 -12.49 -31.95 -9.81
CA PRO A 45 -11.69 -32.39 -10.94
C PRO A 45 -10.39 -31.59 -11.05
N SER A 46 -9.35 -32.30 -11.49
CA SER A 46 -8.01 -31.80 -11.81
C SER A 46 -8.07 -30.77 -12.95
N VAL A 47 -7.44 -29.60 -12.78
CA VAL A 47 -7.34 -28.56 -13.81
C VAL A 47 -5.87 -28.21 -14.05
N SER A 48 -5.42 -28.50 -15.28
CA SER A 48 -4.15 -28.09 -15.86
C SER A 48 -4.08 -26.56 -16.10
N PRO A 49 -2.89 -25.95 -16.20
CA PRO A 49 -2.75 -24.51 -16.33
C PRO A 49 -3.13 -24.03 -17.74
N PHE A 50 -4.18 -23.20 -17.84
CA PHE A 50 -4.60 -22.52 -19.07
C PHE A 50 -3.61 -21.40 -19.46
N PRO A 51 -3.21 -21.30 -20.75
CA PRO A 51 -2.57 -20.11 -21.29
C PRO A 51 -3.62 -19.02 -21.59
N TRP A 52 -3.22 -17.76 -21.43
CA TRP A 52 -4.07 -16.59 -21.70
C TRP A 52 -4.43 -16.50 -23.19
N PRO A 53 -5.69 -16.19 -23.56
CA PRO A 53 -6.05 -15.96 -24.96
C PRO A 53 -5.42 -14.66 -25.46
N ILE A 54 -4.66 -14.78 -26.55
CA ILE A 54 -4.15 -13.65 -27.34
C ILE A 54 -5.35 -13.09 -28.12
N PRO A 55 -5.67 -11.79 -28.05
CA PRO A 55 -6.74 -11.22 -28.86
C PRO A 55 -6.39 -11.27 -30.36
N PRO A 56 -7.37 -11.50 -31.26
CA PRO A 56 -7.12 -11.58 -32.69
C PRO A 56 -6.59 -10.24 -33.24
N ARG A 57 -5.54 -10.36 -34.06
CA ARG A 57 -4.90 -9.26 -34.79
C ARG A 57 -5.89 -8.66 -35.80
N PRO A 58 -6.16 -7.34 -35.81
CA PRO A 58 -6.95 -6.74 -36.88
C PRO A 58 -6.21 -6.88 -38.22
N GLN A 59 -6.86 -7.55 -39.17
CA GLN A 59 -6.41 -7.65 -40.55
C GLN A 59 -6.62 -6.28 -41.21
N LEU A 60 -5.53 -5.57 -41.50
CA LEU A 60 -5.57 -4.37 -42.35
C LEU A 60 -5.74 -4.84 -43.80
N SER A 61 -6.94 -4.65 -44.34
CA SER A 61 -7.20 -4.78 -45.77
C SER A 61 -6.42 -3.69 -46.52
N VAL A 62 -5.47 -4.13 -47.34
CA VAL A 62 -4.71 -3.31 -48.28
C VAL A 62 -5.66 -2.89 -49.40
N THR A 63 -6.04 -1.61 -49.43
CA THR A 63 -6.77 -1.03 -50.56
C THR A 63 -5.79 -0.67 -51.66
N THR A 64 -5.87 -1.39 -52.78
CA THR A 64 -5.20 -1.10 -54.05
C THR A 64 -5.63 0.26 -54.58
N VAL A 65 -4.67 1.15 -54.81
CA VAL A 65 -4.86 2.47 -55.44
C VAL A 65 -4.75 2.31 -56.96
N MET A 66 -5.79 2.73 -57.69
CA MET A 66 -5.72 2.97 -59.14
C MET A 66 -5.37 4.45 -59.42
N PRO A 67 -4.67 4.76 -60.53
CA PRO A 67 -4.33 6.13 -60.87
C PRO A 67 -5.45 6.76 -61.71
N LEU A 68 -5.86 7.98 -61.35
CA LEU A 68 -6.66 8.86 -62.22
C LEU A 68 -5.87 10.14 -62.46
N THR A 69 -5.59 10.37 -63.73
CA THR A 69 -5.08 11.59 -64.35
C THR A 69 -6.21 12.58 -64.58
N SER A 70 -6.01 13.84 -64.18
CA SER A 70 -6.60 15.08 -64.77
C SER A 70 -6.19 16.23 -63.84
N GLU A 71 -5.27 17.13 -64.22
CA GLU A 71 -5.53 18.34 -65.01
C GLU A 71 -6.79 19.10 -64.53
N SER A 72 -6.61 20.22 -63.82
CA SER A 72 -7.08 21.54 -64.27
C SER A 72 -6.91 22.64 -63.20
N THR A 73 -6.42 23.77 -63.67
CA THR A 73 -6.84 25.15 -63.35
C THR A 73 -6.50 25.75 -61.98
N GLU A 74 -5.47 26.59 -62.04
CA GLU A 74 -5.19 27.72 -61.15
C GLU A 74 -6.39 28.66 -61.05
N GLN A 75 -6.82 29.00 -59.83
CA GLN A 75 -7.52 30.25 -59.58
C GLN A 75 -7.19 30.79 -58.19
N SER A 76 -6.30 31.79 -58.21
CA SER A 76 -5.99 32.68 -57.10
C SER A 76 -7.22 33.49 -56.70
N THR A 77 -7.62 33.39 -55.44
CA THR A 77 -8.42 34.41 -54.76
C THR A 77 -7.81 34.67 -53.39
N SER A 78 -7.11 35.80 -53.31
CA SER A 78 -6.63 36.45 -52.10
C SER A 78 -7.81 36.96 -51.26
N SER A 79 -7.87 36.55 -49.99
CA SER A 79 -8.80 37.11 -49.01
C SER A 79 -8.00 37.73 -47.85
N PRO A 80 -8.39 38.91 -47.34
CA PRO A 80 -7.57 39.66 -46.40
C PRO A 80 -7.67 39.08 -44.98
N PHE A 81 -6.49 38.87 -44.40
CA PHE A 81 -6.27 38.49 -43.01
C PHE A 81 -6.66 39.66 -42.10
N VAL A 82 -7.78 39.53 -41.38
CA VAL A 82 -8.16 40.45 -40.30
C VAL A 82 -7.51 39.97 -39.02
N GLU A 83 -6.44 40.66 -38.63
CA GLU A 83 -5.77 40.54 -37.36
C GLU A 83 -6.67 41.13 -36.27
N SER A 84 -7.27 40.28 -35.45
CA SER A 84 -8.01 40.69 -34.26
C SER A 84 -7.44 40.00 -33.02
N THR A 85 -6.58 40.78 -32.39
CA THR A 85 -6.00 40.67 -31.06
C THR A 85 -7.08 40.53 -29.99
N SER A 86 -7.05 39.46 -29.20
CA SER A 86 -7.29 39.48 -27.75
C SER A 86 -7.12 38.08 -27.17
N ALA A 87 -5.96 37.82 -26.57
CA ALA A 87 -5.72 36.62 -25.79
C ALA A 87 -6.56 36.67 -24.50
N PRO A 88 -7.41 35.68 -24.20
CA PRO A 88 -8.04 35.58 -22.90
C PRO A 88 -6.98 35.14 -21.88
N SER A 89 -6.64 36.05 -20.98
CA SER A 89 -5.86 35.77 -19.77
C SER A 89 -6.62 34.74 -18.92
N LEU A 90 -6.24 33.46 -19.05
CA LEU A 90 -6.69 32.36 -18.21
C LEU A 90 -6.01 32.45 -16.83
N THR A 91 -6.50 33.35 -15.98
CA THR A 91 -6.22 33.27 -14.55
C THR A 91 -7.08 32.12 -13.98
N PRO A 92 -6.48 31.12 -13.30
CA PRO A 92 -7.25 30.08 -12.65
C PRO A 92 -8.19 30.73 -11.62
N SER A 93 -9.48 30.43 -11.70
CA SER A 93 -10.49 30.88 -10.73
C SER A 93 -9.96 30.69 -9.31
N LEU A 94 -9.99 31.77 -8.52
CA LEU A 94 -9.50 31.83 -7.14
C LEU A 94 -10.00 30.65 -6.30
N GLU A 95 -11.24 30.21 -6.54
CA GLU A 95 -11.90 29.12 -5.82
C GLU A 95 -11.23 27.74 -5.99
N MET A 96 -10.62 27.46 -7.15
CA MET A 96 -9.96 26.17 -7.39
C MET A 96 -8.60 26.09 -6.71
N LYS A 97 -7.90 27.22 -6.58
CA LYS A 97 -6.66 27.31 -5.79
C LYS A 97 -6.95 27.12 -4.31
N ASP A 98 -8.04 27.70 -3.82
CA ASP A 98 -8.48 27.55 -2.43
C ASP A 98 -8.88 26.10 -2.12
N LEU A 99 -9.64 25.44 -3.01
CA LEU A 99 -9.98 24.03 -2.84
C LEU A 99 -8.75 23.12 -2.84
N LEU A 100 -7.80 23.35 -3.76
CA LEU A 100 -6.54 22.59 -3.80
C LEU A 100 -5.70 22.83 -2.54
N ALA A 101 -5.66 24.06 -2.03
CA ALA A 101 -5.00 24.39 -0.77
C ALA A 101 -5.62 23.64 0.42
N VAL A 102 -6.96 23.58 0.49
CA VAL A 102 -7.67 22.81 1.53
C VAL A 102 -7.37 21.31 1.43
N ILE A 103 -7.34 20.75 0.22
CA ILE A 103 -6.99 19.32 0.02
C ILE A 103 -5.55 19.06 0.46
N MET A 104 -4.62 19.95 0.11
CA MET A 104 -3.21 19.85 0.51
C MET A 104 -3.02 20.00 2.02
N GLU A 105 -3.78 20.89 2.68
CA GLU A 105 -3.78 21.04 4.14
C GLU A 105 -4.31 19.78 4.82
N ASN A 106 -5.46 19.26 4.37
CA ASN A 106 -6.01 18.01 4.89
C ASN A 106 -5.03 16.84 4.74
N GLN A 107 -4.30 16.79 3.62
CA GLN A 107 -3.28 15.77 3.41
C GLN A 107 -2.07 15.94 4.36
N ARG A 108 -1.70 17.19 4.68
CA ARG A 108 -0.64 17.50 5.65
C ARG A 108 -1.06 17.09 7.06
N ASP A 109 -2.28 17.43 7.46
CA ASP A 109 -2.83 17.09 8.77
C ASP A 109 -2.93 15.58 8.97
N LEU A 110 -3.39 14.84 7.96
CA LEU A 110 -3.45 13.38 8.01
C LEU A 110 -2.05 12.76 8.18
N ARG A 111 -1.04 13.30 7.49
CA ARG A 111 0.36 12.87 7.66
C ARG A 111 0.90 13.18 9.05
N GLN A 112 0.51 14.31 9.65
CA GLN A 112 0.92 14.67 11.00
C GLN A 112 0.26 13.77 12.05
N GLN A 113 -1.04 13.51 11.90
CA GLN A 113 -1.77 12.60 12.79
C GLN A 113 -1.17 11.19 12.82
N LEU A 114 -0.78 10.65 11.67
CA LEU A 114 -0.09 9.35 11.59
C LEU A 114 1.28 9.35 12.26
N LYS A 115 2.02 10.47 12.22
CA LYS A 115 3.30 10.61 12.94
C LYS A 115 3.07 10.63 14.45
N ASP A 116 2.09 11.40 14.89
CA ASP A 116 1.77 11.55 16.32
C ASP A 116 1.26 10.23 16.91
N GLU A 117 0.41 9.49 16.18
CA GLU A 117 -0.08 8.17 16.60
C GLU A 117 1.06 7.13 16.67
N ARG A 118 2.04 7.21 15.76
CA ARG A 118 3.22 6.36 15.78
C ARG A 118 4.13 6.67 16.98
N GLU A 119 4.31 7.95 17.31
CA GLU A 119 5.10 8.38 18.46
C GLU A 119 4.42 8.02 19.78
N GLU A 120 3.10 8.20 19.87
CA GLU A 120 2.29 7.76 21.01
C GLU A 120 2.39 6.24 21.21
N SER A 121 2.33 5.46 20.13
CA SER A 121 2.53 4.01 20.19
C SER A 121 3.92 3.64 20.71
N ARG A 122 4.96 4.39 20.30
CA ARG A 122 6.33 4.20 20.82
C ARG A 122 6.42 4.51 22.32
N ARG A 123 5.77 5.58 22.78
CA ARG A 123 5.72 5.93 24.22
C ARG A 123 5.07 4.83 25.05
N ARG A 124 3.94 4.28 24.60
CA ARG A 124 3.25 3.17 25.29
C ARG A 124 4.11 1.92 25.40
N ILE A 125 4.85 1.57 24.36
CA ILE A 125 5.78 0.43 24.40
C ILE A 125 6.94 0.69 25.37
N ALA A 126 7.49 1.90 25.38
CA ALA A 126 8.54 2.28 26.31
C ALA A 126 8.06 2.26 27.78
N GLU A 127 6.83 2.72 28.05
CA GLU A 127 6.21 2.68 29.37
C GLU A 127 5.98 1.25 29.86
N LEU A 128 5.48 0.36 29.00
CA LEU A 128 5.34 -1.07 29.31
C LEU A 128 6.70 -1.75 29.59
N SER A 129 7.78 -1.26 28.97
CA SER A 129 9.13 -1.81 29.17
C SER A 129 9.77 -1.34 30.48
N GLN A 130 9.28 -0.25 31.08
CA GLN A 130 9.77 0.30 32.35
C GLN A 130 8.94 -0.15 33.56
N ALA A 131 7.84 -0.88 33.34
CA ALA A 131 7.05 -1.43 34.43
C ALA A 131 7.93 -2.36 35.29
N PRO A 132 8.02 -2.13 36.61
CA PRO A 132 8.78 -3.00 37.49
C PRO A 132 8.23 -4.43 37.39
N PRO A 133 9.11 -5.45 37.45
CA PRO A 133 8.67 -6.84 37.39
C PRO A 133 7.62 -7.06 38.49
N PRO A 134 6.51 -7.78 38.17
CA PRO A 134 5.50 -8.06 39.17
C PRO A 134 6.15 -8.77 40.37
N PRO A 135 5.75 -8.43 41.61
CA PRO A 135 6.27 -9.13 42.77
C PRO A 135 5.99 -10.63 42.64
N PRO A 136 6.91 -11.51 43.09
CA PRO A 136 6.71 -12.94 43.05
C PRO A 136 5.40 -13.30 43.78
N ASP A 137 4.49 -13.90 43.03
CA ASP A 137 3.11 -14.16 43.43
C ASP A 137 3.06 -15.29 44.47
N SER A 138 2.83 -14.93 45.73
CA SER A 138 2.58 -15.86 46.83
C SER A 138 1.12 -16.30 46.82
N SER A 139 0.67 -16.97 45.76
CA SER A 139 -0.71 -17.47 45.67
C SER A 139 -0.81 -18.97 45.99
N PRO A 140 -1.67 -19.38 46.96
CA PRO A 140 -1.82 -20.75 47.40
C PRO A 140 -2.52 -21.62 46.35
N ALA A 141 -2.17 -22.91 46.35
CA ALA A 141 -2.70 -23.94 45.47
C ALA A 141 -4.24 -24.01 45.52
N VAL A 142 -4.91 -23.55 44.46
CA VAL A 142 -6.35 -23.75 44.27
C VAL A 142 -6.55 -25.03 43.46
N THR A 143 -6.98 -26.07 44.15
CA THR A 143 -7.44 -27.34 43.58
C THR A 143 -8.66 -27.09 42.69
N ARG A 144 -8.50 -27.25 41.38
CA ARG A 144 -9.58 -27.13 40.39
C ARG A 144 -10.44 -28.40 40.41
N THR A 145 -11.66 -28.28 40.93
CA THR A 145 -12.72 -29.28 40.75
C THR A 145 -13.42 -29.03 39.40
N VAL A 146 -13.41 -30.04 38.52
CA VAL A 146 -14.02 -30.01 37.19
C VAL A 146 -15.51 -30.36 37.31
N PRO A 147 -16.44 -29.52 36.81
CA PRO A 147 -17.85 -29.91 36.70
C PRO A 147 -18.11 -30.73 35.42
N PRO A 148 -19.06 -31.70 35.45
CA PRO A 148 -19.37 -32.58 34.33
C PRO A 148 -20.26 -31.93 33.27
N LEU A 149 -20.04 -32.35 32.02
CA LEU A 149 -20.81 -32.00 30.82
C LEU A 149 -22.15 -32.76 30.78
N THR A 150 -23.25 -32.06 30.53
CA THR A 150 -24.53 -32.64 30.12
C THR A 150 -24.76 -32.46 28.62
N PRO A 151 -25.29 -33.47 27.90
CA PRO A 151 -25.75 -33.32 26.52
C PRO A 151 -27.25 -32.98 26.51
N ASN A 152 -27.66 -31.93 25.80
CA ASN A 152 -29.07 -31.64 25.58
C ASN A 152 -29.47 -31.96 24.13
N ILE A 153 -30.44 -32.87 24.01
CA ILE A 153 -31.04 -33.41 22.80
C ILE A 153 -32.44 -32.79 22.66
N GLY A 154 -32.78 -32.33 21.45
CA GLY A 154 -34.16 -32.28 20.96
C GLY A 154 -34.87 -30.93 21.08
N GLY A 155 -35.48 -30.49 19.97
CA GLY A 155 -36.36 -29.32 19.96
C GLY A 155 -36.79 -28.88 18.55
N THR A 156 -37.74 -29.59 17.97
CA THR A 156 -38.48 -29.26 16.75
C THR A 156 -39.59 -28.24 17.04
N ALA A 157 -39.72 -27.15 16.28
CA ALA A 157 -40.95 -26.34 16.14
C ALA A 157 -40.81 -25.42 14.90
N LEU A 158 -41.54 -25.68 13.82
CA LEU A 158 -42.84 -25.10 13.44
C LEU A 158 -42.80 -23.61 13.04
N LEU A 159 -43.19 -23.40 11.78
CA LEU A 159 -43.42 -22.15 11.06
C LEU A 159 -44.44 -21.23 11.76
N PRO A 160 -44.40 -19.93 11.45
CA PRO A 160 -45.57 -19.39 10.77
C PRO A 160 -45.24 -18.55 9.53
N SER A 161 -46.06 -18.80 8.51
CA SER A 161 -46.26 -18.02 7.31
C SER A 161 -46.85 -16.64 7.66
N GLY A 162 -46.27 -15.58 7.12
CA GLY A 162 -46.75 -14.21 7.27
C GLY A 162 -46.59 -13.45 5.98
N ASN A 163 -47.67 -13.42 5.19
CA ASN A 163 -47.86 -12.51 4.06
C ASN A 163 -47.70 -11.06 4.52
N SER A 164 -46.76 -10.32 3.93
CA SER A 164 -46.81 -8.86 3.92
C SER A 164 -46.85 -8.34 2.49
N THR A 165 -48.01 -7.76 2.23
CA THR A 165 -48.46 -7.09 1.03
C THR A 165 -47.45 -6.06 0.55
N GLN A 166 -47.15 -6.18 -0.74
CA GLN A 166 -46.48 -5.24 -1.62
C GLN A 166 -47.01 -3.82 -1.44
N GLY A 167 -46.22 -2.95 -0.81
CA GLY A 167 -46.36 -1.50 -0.92
C GLY A 167 -45.35 -0.99 -1.95
N VAL A 168 -45.82 -0.76 -3.17
CA VAL A 168 -45.04 -0.09 -4.23
C VAL A 168 -44.90 1.38 -3.82
N ILE A 169 -43.76 1.71 -3.19
CA ILE A 169 -43.34 3.09 -2.97
C ILE A 169 -42.56 3.51 -4.23
N PRO A 170 -42.99 4.56 -4.96
CA PRO A 170 -42.22 5.05 -6.09
C PRO A 170 -40.85 5.53 -5.61
N PRO A 171 -39.76 5.29 -6.36
CA PRO A 171 -38.46 5.82 -5.98
C PRO A 171 -38.55 7.34 -5.96
N SER A 172 -38.32 7.93 -4.80
CA SER A 172 -38.11 9.37 -4.66
C SER A 172 -37.02 9.78 -5.65
N SER A 173 -37.41 10.53 -6.67
CA SER A 173 -36.52 11.17 -7.63
C SER A 173 -35.55 12.05 -6.84
N LEU A 174 -34.37 11.50 -6.55
CA LEU A 174 -33.26 12.24 -5.97
C LEU A 174 -32.98 13.39 -6.94
N GLY A 175 -33.14 14.61 -6.43
CA GLY A 175 -33.23 15.83 -7.22
C GLY A 175 -32.20 15.86 -8.35
N THR A 176 -32.71 16.07 -9.56
CA THR A 176 -31.91 16.56 -10.68
C THR A 176 -31.34 17.91 -10.25
N PHE A 177 -30.13 17.91 -9.70
CA PHE A 177 -29.40 19.13 -9.45
C PHE A 177 -29.18 19.80 -10.81
N PRO A 178 -29.65 21.03 -11.03
CA PRO A 178 -29.35 21.76 -12.26
C PRO A 178 -27.83 21.90 -12.31
N SER A 179 -27.22 21.24 -13.29
CA SER A 179 -25.78 21.26 -13.54
C SER A 179 -25.41 22.61 -14.14
N SER A 180 -25.45 23.65 -13.30
CA SER A 180 -25.09 25.02 -13.64
C SER A 180 -23.63 25.30 -13.26
N HIS A 181 -22.73 24.37 -13.56
CA HIS A 181 -21.29 24.56 -13.41
C HIS A 181 -20.67 24.88 -14.78
N SER A 182 -21.16 25.91 -15.46
CA SER A 182 -20.65 26.38 -16.76
C SER A 182 -19.46 27.33 -16.66
N GLY A 183 -18.84 27.48 -15.48
CA GLY A 183 -17.77 28.47 -15.25
C GLY A 183 -16.40 27.90 -14.89
N LEU A 184 -16.32 26.63 -14.46
CA LEU A 184 -15.04 25.94 -14.32
C LEU A 184 -14.68 25.39 -15.70
N GLY A 185 -13.85 26.14 -16.42
CA GLY A 185 -13.34 25.73 -17.73
C GLY A 185 -13.00 24.25 -17.73
N THR A 186 -13.46 23.54 -18.76
CA THR A 186 -13.31 22.10 -18.95
C THR A 186 -11.84 21.76 -19.12
N LEU A 187 -11.07 21.78 -18.03
CA LEU A 187 -9.69 21.36 -18.04
C LEU A 187 -9.66 19.90 -18.44
N SER A 188 -9.01 19.64 -19.56
CA SER A 188 -8.82 18.30 -20.06
C SER A 188 -7.86 17.55 -19.13
N LEU A 189 -7.94 16.22 -19.11
CA LEU A 189 -7.00 15.41 -18.33
C LEU A 189 -5.54 15.68 -18.73
N HIS A 190 -5.32 16.02 -20.00
CA HIS A 190 -4.01 16.37 -20.53
C HIS A 190 -3.45 17.65 -19.88
N ASP A 191 -4.30 18.63 -19.55
CA ASP A 191 -3.87 19.87 -18.88
C ASP A 191 -3.31 19.62 -17.48
N PHE A 192 -3.76 18.55 -16.81
CA PHE A 192 -3.23 18.13 -15.50
C PHE A 192 -1.96 17.28 -15.59
N PHE A 193 -1.70 16.66 -16.74
CA PHE A 193 -0.60 15.72 -16.94
C PHE A 193 0.13 15.96 -18.29
N PRO A 194 0.66 17.18 -18.53
CA PRO A 194 1.24 17.54 -19.83
C PRO A 194 2.49 16.73 -20.16
N ASP A 195 3.19 16.23 -19.15
CA ASP A 195 4.42 15.44 -19.34
C ASP A 195 4.15 13.97 -19.70
N ILE A 196 2.88 13.53 -19.72
CA ILE A 196 2.51 12.14 -19.94
C ILE A 196 1.94 11.98 -21.35
N GLU A 197 2.45 10.99 -22.07
CA GLU A 197 2.02 10.71 -23.44
C GLU A 197 0.50 10.46 -23.48
N GLU A 198 -0.19 11.10 -24.42
CA GLU A 198 -1.65 10.99 -24.55
C GLU A 198 -2.12 9.54 -24.74
N SER A 199 -1.37 8.73 -25.50
CA SER A 199 -1.66 7.31 -25.70
C SER A 199 -1.65 6.52 -24.37
N LEU A 200 -0.77 6.91 -23.44
CA LEU A 200 -0.65 6.30 -22.11
C LEU A 200 -1.77 6.77 -21.19
N LEU A 201 -2.15 8.05 -21.24
CA LEU A 201 -3.32 8.57 -20.53
C LEU A 201 -4.59 7.84 -20.96
N LEU A 202 -4.83 7.70 -22.27
CA LEU A 202 -5.96 6.96 -22.81
C LEU A 202 -5.93 5.48 -22.40
N SER A 203 -4.75 4.87 -22.36
CA SER A 203 -4.60 3.47 -21.93
C SER A 203 -4.98 3.28 -20.45
N ILE A 204 -4.66 4.25 -19.59
CA ILE A 204 -5.05 4.26 -18.17
C ILE A 204 -6.56 4.46 -18.04
N ILE A 205 -7.13 5.47 -18.72
CA ILE A 205 -8.57 5.75 -18.70
C ILE A 205 -9.38 4.51 -19.14
N ARG A 206 -8.91 3.81 -20.18
CA ARG A 206 -9.55 2.59 -20.70
C ARG A 206 -9.26 1.34 -19.88
N HIS A 207 -8.49 1.43 -18.80
CA HIS A 207 -8.05 0.28 -17.98
C HIS A 207 -7.32 -0.80 -18.78
N THR A 208 -6.58 -0.40 -19.83
CA THR A 208 -5.84 -1.29 -20.74
C THR A 208 -4.33 -1.25 -20.54
N ILE A 209 -3.84 -0.32 -19.71
CA ILE A 209 -2.41 -0.20 -19.40
C ILE A 209 -1.85 -1.50 -18.80
N ARG A 210 -0.71 -1.95 -19.32
CA ARG A 210 -0.01 -3.11 -18.74
C ARG A 210 0.75 -2.68 -17.49
N PRO A 211 0.85 -3.51 -16.45
CA PRO A 211 1.59 -3.13 -15.23
C PRO A 211 3.06 -2.73 -15.48
N GLY A 212 3.70 -3.29 -16.51
CA GLY A 212 5.07 -2.89 -16.90
C GLY A 212 5.17 -1.51 -17.53
N GLN A 213 4.09 -1.02 -18.15
CA GLN A 213 4.05 0.31 -18.76
C GLN A 213 3.93 1.43 -17.71
N ILE A 214 3.65 1.10 -16.45
CA ILE A 214 3.64 2.06 -15.34
C ILE A 214 5.00 2.76 -15.21
N SER A 215 6.11 2.11 -15.58
CA SER A 215 7.46 2.71 -15.57
C SER A 215 7.56 3.96 -16.47
N LYS A 216 6.77 4.02 -17.55
CA LYS A 216 6.73 5.16 -18.48
C LYS A 216 6.12 6.43 -17.84
N LEU A 217 5.43 6.28 -16.71
CA LEU A 217 4.90 7.41 -15.93
C LEU A 217 5.98 8.09 -15.09
N ASP A 218 7.16 7.48 -14.95
CA ASP A 218 8.25 8.11 -14.22
C ASP A 218 8.93 9.19 -15.07
N THR A 219 8.45 10.43 -14.92
CA THR A 219 9.02 11.61 -15.59
C THR A 219 10.47 11.86 -15.19
N ARG A 220 10.93 11.37 -14.03
CA ARG A 220 12.32 11.51 -13.57
C ARG A 220 13.30 10.69 -14.40
N VAL A 221 12.81 9.63 -15.05
CA VAL A 221 13.62 8.71 -15.85
C VAL A 221 13.67 9.14 -17.31
N LYS A 222 12.77 10.02 -17.78
CA LYS A 222 12.81 10.53 -19.17
C LYS A 222 14.15 11.20 -19.53
N ASP A 223 14.82 11.82 -18.56
CA ASP A 223 16.13 12.44 -18.77
C ASP A 223 17.30 11.45 -18.73
N ARG A 224 17.10 10.25 -18.18
CA ARG A 224 18.09 9.17 -18.30
C ARG A 224 17.92 8.55 -19.67
N ALA A 225 18.81 8.92 -20.59
CA ALA A 225 18.95 8.33 -21.93
C ALA A 225 18.46 6.88 -21.93
N LEU A 226 17.28 6.65 -22.52
CA LEU A 226 16.65 5.34 -22.48
C LEU A 226 17.66 4.33 -22.99
N PRO A 227 17.97 3.25 -22.23
CA PRO A 227 18.64 2.13 -22.83
C PRO A 227 17.72 1.64 -23.94
N SER A 228 18.14 1.89 -25.18
CA SER A 228 17.45 1.45 -26.38
C SER A 228 17.37 -0.08 -26.32
N ASN A 229 16.26 -0.61 -25.78
CA ASN A 229 15.93 -2.03 -25.83
C ASN A 229 15.39 -2.37 -27.23
N LEU A 230 16.06 -1.87 -28.27
CA LEU A 230 15.85 -2.30 -29.64
C LEU A 230 16.66 -3.58 -29.83
N ASP A 231 16.04 -4.72 -29.52
CA ASP A 231 16.61 -6.00 -29.89
C ASP A 231 16.39 -6.19 -31.40
N TYR A 232 17.49 -6.18 -32.15
CA TYR A 232 17.50 -6.54 -33.57
C TYR A 232 17.43 -8.06 -33.68
N ILE A 233 16.26 -8.59 -34.04
CA ILE A 233 16.08 -10.02 -34.29
C ILE A 233 15.76 -10.18 -35.78
N ASP A 234 16.61 -10.89 -36.52
CA ASP A 234 16.44 -11.21 -37.94
C ASP A 234 16.22 -9.99 -38.85
N GLY A 235 16.94 -8.89 -38.60
CA GLY A 235 16.84 -7.66 -39.41
C GLY A 235 15.52 -6.89 -39.23
N SER A 236 14.63 -7.36 -38.36
CA SER A 236 13.42 -6.66 -37.95
C SER A 236 13.63 -6.03 -36.58
N ILE A 237 13.30 -4.75 -36.47
CA ILE A 237 13.13 -4.09 -35.18
C ILE A 237 11.82 -4.60 -34.59
N VAL A 238 11.90 -5.65 -33.76
CA VAL A 238 10.74 -6.15 -33.02
C VAL A 238 10.75 -5.49 -31.65
N HIS A 239 9.74 -4.68 -31.39
CA HIS A 239 9.52 -4.11 -30.07
C HIS A 239 9.01 -5.23 -29.13
N GLN A 240 9.94 -6.06 -28.64
CA GLN A 240 9.57 -7.11 -27.70
C GLN A 240 9.26 -6.42 -26.37
N GLU A 241 7.99 -6.42 -25.99
CA GLU A 241 7.58 -5.91 -24.69
C GLU A 241 8.15 -6.85 -23.62
N LYS A 242 9.31 -6.46 -23.09
CA LYS A 242 10.01 -7.19 -22.05
C LYS A 242 9.07 -7.34 -20.88
N ARG A 243 8.99 -8.56 -20.33
CA ARG A 243 8.27 -8.75 -19.07
C ARG A 243 8.82 -7.76 -18.06
N PRO A 244 7.96 -7.00 -17.36
CA PRO A 244 8.42 -6.00 -16.42
C PRO A 244 9.36 -6.67 -15.43
N SER A 245 10.60 -6.21 -15.48
CA SER A 245 11.70 -6.82 -14.78
C SER A 245 11.96 -6.02 -13.51
N GLN A 246 12.49 -6.70 -12.50
CA GLN A 246 13.08 -6.04 -11.33
C GLN A 246 14.13 -4.97 -11.72
N LYS A 247 14.67 -5.03 -12.94
CA LYS A 247 15.54 -3.98 -13.48
C LYS A 247 14.85 -2.62 -13.64
N GLU A 248 13.57 -2.60 -13.99
CA GLU A 248 12.80 -1.35 -14.16
C GLU A 248 12.43 -0.75 -12.81
N PHE A 249 12.16 -1.61 -11.83
CA PHE A 249 11.79 -1.22 -10.48
C PHE A 249 12.75 -1.87 -9.47
N PRO A 250 13.95 -1.32 -9.28
CA PRO A 250 14.95 -1.92 -8.38
C PRO A 250 14.52 -1.92 -6.91
N ASN A 251 13.65 -0.99 -6.51
CA ASN A 251 13.18 -0.84 -5.13
C ASN A 251 11.76 -0.24 -5.08
N PHE A 252 11.15 -0.22 -3.89
CA PHE A 252 9.82 0.34 -3.69
C PHE A 252 9.72 1.82 -4.08
N GLU A 253 10.76 2.63 -3.81
CA GLU A 253 10.73 4.07 -4.12
C GLU A 253 10.62 4.34 -5.63
N SER A 254 11.39 3.60 -6.44
CA SER A 254 11.34 3.68 -7.91
C SER A 254 9.99 3.27 -8.49
N PHE A 255 9.23 2.45 -7.77
CA PHE A 255 7.91 1.98 -8.18
C PHE A 255 6.76 2.84 -7.64
N HIS A 256 6.92 3.36 -6.42
CA HIS A 256 5.90 4.11 -5.69
C HIS A 256 5.48 5.39 -6.42
N TYR A 257 6.45 6.14 -6.95
CA TYR A 257 6.20 7.40 -7.65
C TYR A 257 5.35 7.21 -8.93
N PRO A 258 5.76 6.37 -9.91
CA PRO A 258 4.93 6.15 -11.10
C PRO A 258 3.58 5.49 -10.78
N LEU A 259 3.50 4.62 -9.76
CA LEU A 259 2.22 4.04 -9.34
C LEU A 259 1.28 5.11 -8.73
N SER A 260 1.82 6.08 -8.00
CA SER A 260 1.03 7.20 -7.46
C SER A 260 0.48 8.09 -8.59
N ILE A 261 1.27 8.35 -9.63
CA ILE A 261 0.81 9.07 -10.83
C ILE A 261 -0.32 8.30 -11.52
N TYR A 262 -0.16 6.99 -11.71
CA TYR A 262 -1.22 6.13 -12.25
C TYR A 262 -2.53 6.29 -11.47
N PHE A 263 -2.48 6.23 -10.13
CA PHE A 263 -3.68 6.39 -9.30
C PHE A 263 -4.27 7.78 -9.39
N SER A 264 -3.46 8.83 -9.48
CA SER A 264 -3.97 10.20 -9.66
C SER A 264 -4.74 10.36 -10.99
N ILE A 265 -4.20 9.82 -12.09
CA ILE A 265 -4.86 9.85 -13.41
C ILE A 265 -6.17 9.07 -13.37
N ALA A 266 -6.13 7.84 -12.84
CA ALA A 266 -7.32 7.01 -12.70
C ALA A 266 -8.38 7.69 -11.81
N ASN A 267 -7.97 8.30 -10.70
CA ASN A 267 -8.89 9.00 -9.80
C ASN A 267 -9.52 10.24 -10.45
N ALA A 268 -8.75 11.01 -11.22
CA ALA A 268 -9.28 12.13 -11.99
C ALA A 268 -10.34 11.65 -12.99
N HIS A 269 -10.13 10.51 -13.65
CA HIS A 269 -11.13 9.90 -14.54
C HIS A 269 -12.39 9.44 -13.82
N VAL A 270 -12.27 8.78 -12.66
CA VAL A 270 -13.44 8.37 -11.87
C VAL A 270 -14.22 9.59 -11.35
N THR A 271 -13.50 10.64 -10.95
CA THR A 271 -14.11 11.89 -10.50
C THR A 271 -14.87 12.57 -11.63
N SER A 272 -14.30 12.63 -12.85
CA SER A 272 -14.95 13.24 -14.01
C SER A 272 -16.15 12.44 -14.53
N SER A 273 -16.29 11.17 -14.15
CA SER A 273 -17.48 10.37 -14.45
C SER A 273 -18.71 10.78 -13.64
N GLY A 274 -18.58 11.71 -12.69
CA GLY A 274 -19.67 12.16 -11.81
C GLY A 274 -20.05 11.17 -10.71
N ASN A 275 -19.34 10.03 -10.58
CA ASN A 275 -19.61 9.04 -9.54
C ASN A 275 -18.73 9.31 -8.31
N LEU A 276 -19.19 10.25 -7.47
CA LEU A 276 -18.45 10.69 -6.28
C LEU A 276 -18.16 9.55 -5.30
N ILE A 277 -19.10 8.61 -5.14
CA ILE A 277 -18.91 7.47 -4.22
C ILE A 277 -17.78 6.57 -4.73
N ALA A 278 -17.78 6.23 -6.02
CA ALA A 278 -16.71 5.45 -6.62
C ALA A 278 -15.35 6.17 -6.52
N ALA A 279 -15.31 7.49 -6.70
CA ALA A 279 -14.07 8.27 -6.57
C ALA A 279 -13.51 8.22 -5.14
N ILE A 280 -14.36 8.37 -4.13
CA ILE A 280 -13.95 8.29 -2.71
C ILE A 280 -13.43 6.88 -2.39
N ASP A 281 -14.18 5.84 -2.77
CA ASP A 281 -13.80 4.45 -2.52
C ASP A 281 -12.49 4.09 -3.23
N PHE A 282 -12.33 4.53 -4.47
CA PHE A 282 -11.11 4.33 -5.25
C PHE A 282 -9.92 5.01 -4.58
N ASN A 283 -10.04 6.29 -4.23
CA ASN A 283 -8.96 7.06 -3.63
C ASN A 283 -8.48 6.45 -2.29
N ASN A 284 -9.43 6.08 -1.43
CA ASN A 284 -9.14 5.41 -0.16
C ASN A 284 -8.46 4.06 -0.39
N GLY A 285 -9.00 3.25 -1.32
CA GLY A 285 -8.43 1.96 -1.67
C GLY A 285 -7.00 2.06 -2.22
N CYS A 286 -6.71 3.09 -3.02
CA CYS A 286 -5.36 3.34 -3.55
C CYS A 286 -4.36 3.67 -2.42
N HIS A 287 -4.76 4.48 -1.44
CA HIS A 287 -3.91 4.83 -0.29
C HIS A 287 -3.64 3.61 0.61
N GLU A 288 -4.67 2.82 0.89
CA GLU A 288 -4.53 1.56 1.63
C GLU A 288 -3.59 0.59 0.90
N TYR A 289 -3.74 0.48 -0.43
CA TYR A 289 -2.91 -0.38 -1.26
C TYR A 289 -1.43 0.06 -1.29
N LEU A 290 -1.15 1.36 -1.44
CA LEU A 290 0.23 1.88 -1.38
C LEU A 290 0.87 1.60 -0.01
N THR A 291 0.11 1.80 1.06
CA THR A 291 0.55 1.49 2.43
C THR A 291 0.85 -0.01 2.61
N LEU A 292 0.00 -0.87 2.04
CA LEU A 292 0.18 -2.32 2.04
C LEU A 292 1.46 -2.72 1.30
N LEU A 293 1.67 -2.19 0.09
CA LEU A 293 2.87 -2.48 -0.70
C LEU A 293 4.15 -2.01 0.00
N ASN A 294 4.11 -0.84 0.64
CA ASN A 294 5.23 -0.33 1.43
C ASN A 294 5.58 -1.32 2.55
N ARG A 295 4.58 -1.80 3.30
CA ARG A 295 4.79 -2.83 4.33
C ARG A 295 5.38 -4.11 3.72
N TYR A 296 4.85 -4.58 2.59
CA TYR A 296 5.36 -5.78 1.95
C TYR A 296 6.82 -5.62 1.49
N ALA A 297 7.24 -4.44 1.05
CA ALA A 297 8.63 -4.17 0.69
C ALA A 297 9.61 -4.34 1.88
N PHE A 298 9.14 -4.18 3.12
CA PHE A 298 9.95 -4.45 4.32
C PHE A 298 9.94 -5.92 4.74
N ASP A 299 8.82 -6.61 4.55
CA ASP A 299 8.60 -7.96 5.08
C ASP A 299 8.96 -9.07 4.08
N PHE A 300 8.93 -8.81 2.78
CA PHE A 300 9.11 -9.80 1.71
C PHE A 300 10.19 -9.40 0.71
N GLU A 301 10.67 -10.39 -0.07
CA GLU A 301 11.59 -10.11 -1.17
C GLU A 301 10.93 -9.21 -2.22
N TRP A 302 11.64 -8.17 -2.66
CA TRP A 302 11.06 -7.17 -3.55
C TRP A 302 10.53 -7.75 -4.87
N THR A 303 11.23 -8.73 -5.45
CA THR A 303 10.79 -9.44 -6.66
C THR A 303 9.45 -10.15 -6.44
N ALA A 304 9.22 -10.73 -5.26
CA ALA A 304 7.96 -11.35 -4.90
C ALA A 304 6.83 -10.31 -4.75
N VAL A 305 7.14 -9.14 -4.18
CA VAL A 305 6.20 -8.01 -4.06
C VAL A 305 5.80 -7.47 -5.44
N LEU A 306 6.74 -7.33 -6.36
CA LEU A 306 6.44 -6.92 -7.75
C LEU A 306 5.54 -7.94 -8.46
N ASN A 307 5.83 -9.25 -8.34
CA ASN A 307 5.00 -10.29 -8.92
C ASN A 307 3.57 -10.30 -8.34
N TYR A 308 3.45 -10.08 -7.03
CA TYR A 308 2.16 -9.85 -6.37
C TYR A 308 1.44 -8.64 -6.99
N HIS A 309 2.13 -7.49 -7.09
CA HIS A 309 1.55 -6.27 -7.65
C HIS A 309 1.06 -6.47 -9.09
N PHE A 310 1.86 -7.04 -9.99
CA PHE A 310 1.45 -7.22 -11.39
C PHE A 310 0.22 -8.12 -11.52
N SER A 311 0.16 -9.20 -10.74
CA SER A 311 -0.99 -10.10 -10.74
C SER A 311 -2.22 -9.44 -10.13
N PHE A 312 -2.04 -8.67 -9.06
CA PHE A 312 -3.10 -7.91 -8.40
C PHE A 312 -3.67 -6.84 -9.33
N HIS A 313 -2.81 -6.02 -9.92
CA HIS A 313 -3.15 -4.95 -10.84
C HIS A 313 -3.98 -5.46 -12.02
N ALA A 314 -3.55 -6.57 -12.66
CA ALA A 314 -4.30 -7.18 -13.76
C ALA A 314 -5.74 -7.58 -13.34
N ARG A 315 -5.92 -8.14 -12.13
CA ARG A 315 -7.26 -8.44 -11.60
C ARG A 315 -8.08 -7.18 -11.34
N ARG A 316 -7.46 -6.09 -10.91
CA ARG A 316 -8.14 -4.81 -10.67
C ARG A 316 -8.55 -4.12 -11.95
N LEU A 317 -7.72 -4.12 -12.99
CA LEU A 317 -8.10 -3.60 -14.30
C LEU A 317 -9.36 -4.30 -14.86
N ALA A 318 -9.43 -5.63 -14.74
CA ALA A 318 -10.61 -6.40 -15.17
C ALA A 318 -11.90 -6.03 -14.40
N LYS A 319 -11.78 -5.55 -13.16
CA LYS A 319 -12.92 -5.06 -12.36
C LYS A 319 -13.27 -3.60 -12.71
N MET A 320 -12.27 -2.74 -12.85
CA MET A 320 -12.46 -1.34 -13.23
C MET A 320 -13.08 -1.21 -14.63
N LEU A 321 -12.76 -2.13 -15.54
CA LEU A 321 -13.42 -2.22 -16.85
C LEU A 321 -14.94 -2.46 -16.74
N LYS A 322 -15.41 -3.06 -15.64
CA LYS A 322 -16.83 -3.26 -15.32
C LYS A 322 -17.41 -2.13 -14.46
N GLY A 323 -16.63 -1.08 -14.19
CA GLY A 323 -17.01 0.02 -13.30
C GLY A 323 -16.89 -0.30 -11.80
N ASP A 324 -16.32 -1.45 -11.43
CA ASP A 324 -16.04 -1.78 -10.03
C ASP A 324 -14.68 -1.23 -9.61
N TYR A 325 -14.71 -0.06 -8.97
CA TYR A 325 -13.54 0.61 -8.40
C TYR A 325 -13.28 0.25 -6.94
N THR A 326 -14.14 -0.59 -6.35
CA THR A 326 -13.97 -1.02 -4.98
C THR A 326 -12.79 -1.99 -4.89
N SER A 327 -12.35 -2.32 -3.67
CA SER A 327 -11.41 -3.40 -3.38
C SER A 327 -9.94 -3.20 -3.78
N TRP A 328 -9.49 -1.99 -4.14
CA TRP A 328 -8.06 -1.68 -4.25
C TRP A 328 -7.31 -1.86 -2.91
N GLY A 329 -7.92 -1.46 -1.79
CA GLY A 329 -7.33 -1.63 -0.45
C GLY A 329 -7.42 -3.05 0.12
N GLN A 330 -8.14 -3.96 -0.54
CA GLN A 330 -8.33 -5.32 -0.04
C GLN A 330 -7.17 -6.25 -0.41
N VAL A 331 -6.64 -6.95 0.58
CA VAL A 331 -5.61 -7.99 0.40
C VAL A 331 -6.21 -9.16 -0.37
N ASP A 332 -5.57 -9.54 -1.48
CA ASP A 332 -5.91 -10.77 -2.19
C ASP A 332 -5.13 -11.93 -1.57
N ASN A 333 -5.77 -12.65 -0.65
CA ASN A 333 -5.14 -13.75 0.09
C ASN A 333 -4.58 -14.85 -0.83
N ASN A 334 -5.20 -15.09 -1.98
CA ASN A 334 -4.71 -16.10 -2.92
C ASN A 334 -3.40 -15.65 -3.56
N LEU A 335 -3.31 -14.37 -3.97
CA LEU A 335 -2.07 -13.81 -4.48
C LEU A 335 -1.00 -13.66 -3.39
N HIS A 336 -1.41 -13.28 -2.18
CA HIS A 336 -0.52 -13.18 -1.02
C HIS A 336 0.14 -14.54 -0.73
N ASN A 337 -0.66 -15.60 -0.62
CA ASN A 337 -0.15 -16.95 -0.38
C ASN A 337 0.73 -17.45 -1.53
N LYS A 338 0.34 -17.14 -2.77
CA LYS A 338 1.08 -17.57 -3.96
C LYS A 338 2.46 -16.92 -4.09
N PHE A 339 2.55 -15.61 -3.83
CA PHE A 339 3.77 -14.85 -4.12
C PHE A 339 4.58 -14.51 -2.87
N LEU A 340 3.95 -14.22 -1.74
CA LEU A 340 4.62 -13.62 -0.58
C LEU A 340 4.96 -14.65 0.51
N LEU A 341 4.06 -15.59 0.79
CA LEU A 341 4.19 -16.51 1.94
C LEU A 341 5.54 -17.28 1.98
N ASN A 342 6.03 -17.71 0.82
CA ASN A 342 7.26 -18.48 0.70
C ASN A 342 8.51 -17.63 0.40
N ASN A 343 8.36 -16.29 0.35
CA ASN A 343 9.44 -15.36 0.01
C ASN A 343 9.61 -14.26 1.07
N PRO A 344 9.75 -14.60 2.37
CA PRO A 344 10.04 -13.61 3.39
C PRO A 344 11.38 -12.95 3.07
N ARG A 345 11.47 -11.64 3.30
CA ARG A 345 12.75 -10.95 3.20
C ARG A 345 13.65 -11.59 4.25
N VAL A 346 14.78 -12.15 3.81
CA VAL A 346 15.87 -12.45 4.72
C VAL A 346 16.35 -11.10 5.22
N ARG A 347 15.72 -10.59 6.29
CA ARG A 347 16.30 -9.52 7.08
C ARG A 347 17.68 -10.04 7.37
N ALA A 348 18.71 -9.27 7.02
CA ALA A 348 20.03 -9.51 7.54
C ALA A 348 19.84 -9.44 9.05
N LYS A 349 19.49 -10.57 9.66
CA LYS A 349 19.62 -10.79 11.09
C LYS A 349 21.03 -10.31 11.30
N ASP A 350 21.15 -9.27 12.12
CA ASP A 350 22.41 -8.82 12.64
C ASP A 350 23.25 -10.07 12.77
N LYS A 351 24.40 -10.07 12.10
CA LYS A 351 25.42 -11.07 12.32
C LYS A 351 25.90 -10.90 13.77
N SER A 352 25.03 -11.06 14.76
CA SER A 352 25.37 -11.78 15.96
C SER A 352 25.85 -13.12 15.42
N THR A 353 27.15 -13.23 15.44
CA THR A 353 27.97 -14.35 15.03
C THR A 353 27.46 -15.62 15.70
N ALA A 354 26.40 -16.22 15.16
CA ALA A 354 26.23 -17.66 15.15
C ALA A 354 27.19 -18.19 14.09
N SER A 355 28.49 -17.98 14.34
CA SER A 355 29.54 -18.82 13.80
C SER A 355 29.05 -20.25 14.00
N LYS A 356 28.85 -20.96 12.89
CA LYS A 356 28.93 -22.42 12.88
C LYS A 356 30.12 -22.75 13.78
N ALA A 357 29.84 -23.41 14.90
CA ALA A 357 30.85 -24.06 15.69
C ALA A 357 31.46 -25.16 14.81
N SER A 358 32.37 -24.77 13.90
CA SER A 358 33.53 -25.60 13.70
C SER A 358 34.18 -25.64 15.07
N SER A 359 34.17 -26.81 15.69
CA SER A 359 34.79 -27.10 16.97
C SER A 359 36.32 -27.02 16.90
N SER A 360 36.87 -25.94 16.35
CA SER A 360 38.21 -25.54 16.71
C SER A 360 38.10 -25.09 18.16
N SER A 361 38.55 -25.95 19.07
CA SER A 361 38.82 -25.63 20.47
C SER A 361 39.62 -24.33 20.52
N TYR A 362 38.92 -23.19 20.57
CA TYR A 362 39.56 -21.92 20.77
C TYR A 362 39.94 -21.89 22.24
N ASP A 363 41.25 -21.89 22.46
CA ASP A 363 41.85 -21.77 23.76
C ASP A 363 41.36 -20.46 24.43
N MET A 364 40.37 -20.60 25.31
CA MET A 364 39.75 -19.49 26.04
C MET A 364 40.78 -18.77 26.91
N SER A 365 41.91 -19.41 27.22
CA SER A 365 43.01 -18.79 27.97
C SER A 365 43.73 -17.68 27.21
N LYS A 366 43.51 -17.53 25.90
CA LYS A 366 44.10 -16.46 25.08
C LYS A 366 43.17 -15.26 24.87
N GLN A 367 41.88 -15.40 25.19
CA GLN A 367 40.91 -14.31 25.01
C GLN A 367 40.90 -13.38 26.22
N LYS A 368 40.79 -12.06 25.97
CA LYS A 368 40.62 -11.07 27.03
C LYS A 368 39.25 -11.25 27.69
N CYS A 369 39.20 -11.18 29.01
CA CYS A 369 37.96 -11.24 29.78
C CYS A 369 37.16 -9.94 29.60
N ASN A 370 35.94 -10.04 29.07
CA ASN A 370 35.06 -8.89 28.90
C ASN A 370 34.59 -8.36 30.26
N ASP A 371 34.22 -9.26 31.16
CA ASP A 371 33.70 -8.93 32.49
C ASP A 371 34.75 -8.19 33.32
N PHE A 372 36.04 -8.54 33.18
CA PHE A 372 37.15 -7.77 33.77
C PHE A 372 37.21 -6.33 33.21
N ASN A 373 36.97 -6.16 31.91
CA ASN A 373 36.99 -4.84 31.27
C ASN A 373 35.83 -3.95 31.76
N TYR A 374 34.68 -4.54 32.08
CA TYR A 374 33.48 -3.83 32.57
C TYR A 374 33.33 -3.85 34.11
N ARG A 375 34.36 -4.30 34.84
CA ARG A 375 34.45 -4.37 36.33
C ARG A 375 33.54 -5.38 37.01
N GLU A 376 33.05 -6.38 36.29
CA GLU A 376 32.20 -7.44 36.82
C GLU A 376 33.00 -8.69 37.23
N CYS A 377 34.27 -8.77 36.83
CA CYS A 377 35.16 -9.89 37.16
C CYS A 377 36.35 -9.46 38.03
N SER A 378 36.41 -9.98 39.26
CA SER A 378 37.51 -9.76 40.21
C SER A 378 38.67 -10.74 39.98
N LYS A 379 39.92 -10.33 40.25
CA LYS A 379 41.07 -11.25 40.29
C LYS A 379 40.81 -12.32 41.36
N GLY A 380 40.60 -13.58 40.95
CA GLY A 380 40.30 -14.71 41.85
C GLY A 380 38.95 -15.38 41.61
N SER A 381 38.10 -14.85 40.72
CA SER A 381 36.95 -15.62 40.20
C SER A 381 37.46 -16.76 39.30
N SER A 382 36.64 -17.79 39.09
CA SER A 382 36.91 -18.95 38.22
C SER A 382 37.04 -18.61 36.71
N CYS A 383 37.38 -17.36 36.38
CA CYS A 383 37.51 -16.90 35.01
C CYS A 383 38.78 -17.49 34.36
N THR A 384 38.60 -18.28 33.31
CA THR A 384 39.69 -18.90 32.55
C THR A 384 40.28 -17.98 31.47
N ARG A 385 39.84 -16.72 31.38
CA ARG A 385 40.23 -15.73 30.36
C ARG A 385 41.26 -14.73 30.90
N ILE A 386 42.04 -14.11 30.01
CA ILE A 386 43.10 -13.16 30.39
C ILE A 386 42.48 -11.84 30.90
N HIS A 387 42.82 -11.44 32.13
CA HIS A 387 42.47 -10.13 32.68
C HIS A 387 43.46 -9.05 32.19
N LYS A 388 43.22 -8.53 30.99
CA LYS A 388 43.96 -7.40 30.41
C LYS A 388 43.01 -6.35 29.85
N CYS A 389 43.38 -5.09 30.02
CA CYS A 389 42.69 -3.93 29.48
C CYS A 389 42.62 -4.03 27.95
N ARG A 390 41.45 -3.76 27.39
CA ARG A 390 41.25 -3.81 25.93
C ARG A 390 42.01 -2.69 25.20
N ASN A 391 42.23 -1.55 25.86
CA ASN A 391 42.83 -0.37 25.25
C ASN A 391 44.36 -0.32 25.38
N CYS A 392 44.94 -0.78 26.49
CA CYS A 392 46.37 -0.62 26.77
C CYS A 392 47.07 -1.91 27.26
N ASP A 393 46.39 -3.05 27.24
CA ASP A 393 46.93 -4.36 27.65
C ASP A 393 47.39 -4.50 29.11
N SER A 394 47.22 -3.48 29.96
CA SER A 394 47.50 -3.57 31.40
C SER A 394 46.60 -4.58 32.11
N SER A 395 47.17 -5.36 33.04
CA SER A 395 46.44 -6.32 33.89
C SER A 395 45.89 -5.72 35.19
N ASP A 396 46.08 -4.42 35.40
CA ASP A 396 45.75 -3.77 36.68
C ASP A 396 44.38 -3.12 36.66
N HIS A 397 43.83 -2.87 35.48
CA HIS A 397 42.53 -2.25 35.31
C HIS A 397 41.78 -2.77 34.07
N GLY A 398 40.45 -2.70 34.14
CA GLY A 398 39.57 -2.87 32.98
C GLY A 398 39.48 -1.60 32.13
N VAL A 399 38.89 -1.69 30.93
CA VAL A 399 38.73 -0.54 30.00
C VAL A 399 38.04 0.67 30.63
N SER A 400 37.15 0.42 31.59
CA SER A 400 36.42 1.45 32.34
C SER A 400 37.31 2.32 33.24
N SER A 401 38.52 1.88 33.60
CA SER A 401 39.50 2.65 34.39
C SER A 401 40.79 2.93 33.62
N CYS A 402 40.76 2.79 32.29
CA CYS A 402 41.97 2.94 31.48
C CYS A 402 42.40 4.41 31.38
N PRO A 403 43.61 4.78 31.86
CA PRO A 403 44.09 6.16 31.77
C PRO A 403 44.39 6.58 30.32
N SER A 404 44.58 5.62 29.41
CA SER A 404 44.81 5.86 27.98
C SER A 404 43.53 6.07 27.17
N LYS A 405 42.35 6.12 27.81
CA LYS A 405 41.09 6.37 27.12
C LYS A 405 41.07 7.84 26.66
N LYS A 406 41.25 8.07 25.36
CA LYS A 406 41.04 9.41 24.78
C LYS A 406 39.60 9.85 25.08
N PRO A 407 39.37 11.05 25.62
CA PRO A 407 38.01 11.59 25.73
C PRO A 407 37.45 11.67 24.32
N ASN A 408 36.26 11.09 24.16
CA ASN A 408 35.56 10.96 22.89
C ASN A 408 34.72 12.20 22.60
#